data_AF-A0A2W5ZTN8-F1
#
_entry.id   AF-A0A2W5ZTN8-F1
#
_cell.length_a   1.000
_cell.length_b   1.000
_cell.length_c   1.000
_cell.angle_alpha   90.00
_cell.angle_beta   90.00
_cell.angle_gamma   90.00
#
_symmetry.space_group_name_H-M   'P 1'
#
loop_
_entity.id
_entity.type
_entity.pdbx_description
1 polymer ?
#
loop_
_entity_poly.entity_id
_entity_poly.type
_entity_poly.pdbx_seq_one_letter_code
_entity_poly.pdbx_strand_id
1 'polypeptide(L)'
;MRRLISYLAALPPLVLLTVAPAPAPVAASASSFAFNWAQAPAAPLDWTPGQVNDWDLVENNDGPTDNNGSMEAGHGADCSAPPATHHLSTLADSVFICKSHVMTALYGGGDAYATYGAIYFAPAQLADWSQGPATVSWKVSTQRLSTRDWWQVNLTPFAQNMTLPLTPDLPAYQGQPATGLELRQDTGTCKSGQLGSIVRVSRISGAQASEITQDAPCVEDAVSPSAATRSQFQIDVSGGHLKV
;
A
#
# COMPACT_ATOMS: atom_id res chain seq x y z
N MET A 1 -44.84 -72.61 -52.62
CA MET A 1 -44.33 -71.26 -52.97
C MET A 1 -43.91 -70.54 -51.69
N ARG A 2 -42.61 -70.57 -51.35
CA ARG A 2 -42.03 -69.86 -50.19
C ARG A 2 -41.27 -68.63 -50.71
N ARG A 3 -41.68 -67.43 -50.30
CA ARG A 3 -41.01 -66.17 -50.67
C ARG A 3 -39.91 -65.86 -49.65
N LEU A 4 -38.68 -65.69 -50.12
CA LEU A 4 -37.56 -65.14 -49.37
C LEU A 4 -37.70 -63.61 -49.29
N ILE A 5 -37.54 -63.04 -48.11
CA ILE A 5 -37.45 -61.60 -47.87
C ILE A 5 -35.99 -61.29 -47.57
N SER A 6 -35.36 -60.50 -48.45
CA SER A 6 -33.98 -60.03 -48.32
C SER A 6 -33.95 -58.80 -47.40
N TYR A 7 -33.17 -58.87 -46.32
CA TYR A 7 -32.88 -57.72 -45.46
C TYR A 7 -31.62 -57.01 -45.95
N LEU A 8 -31.77 -55.78 -46.43
CA LEU A 8 -30.65 -54.84 -46.65
C LEU A 8 -30.32 -54.16 -45.32
N ALA A 9 -29.12 -54.42 -44.80
CA ALA A 9 -28.57 -53.71 -43.64
C ALA A 9 -27.99 -52.37 -44.09
N ALA A 10 -28.59 -51.26 -43.61
CA ALA A 10 -28.03 -49.92 -43.78
C ALA A 10 -26.96 -49.67 -42.71
N LEU A 11 -25.72 -49.44 -43.13
CA LEU A 11 -24.62 -49.01 -42.26
C LEU A 11 -24.76 -47.52 -41.94
N PRO A 12 -24.60 -47.10 -40.68
CA PRO A 12 -24.61 -45.68 -40.31
C PRO A 12 -23.32 -44.98 -40.76
N PRO A 13 -23.37 -43.67 -41.07
CA PRO A 13 -22.21 -42.91 -41.48
C PRO A 13 -21.24 -42.68 -40.31
N LEU A 14 -19.95 -42.89 -40.57
CA LEU A 14 -18.85 -42.64 -39.65
C LEU A 14 -18.59 -41.12 -39.60
N VAL A 15 -18.90 -40.48 -38.47
CA VAL A 15 -18.61 -39.05 -38.23
C VAL A 15 -17.18 -38.92 -37.70
N LEU A 16 -16.28 -38.37 -38.50
CA LEU A 16 -14.95 -37.97 -38.06
C LEU A 16 -15.05 -36.68 -37.23
N LEU A 17 -14.85 -36.79 -35.92
CA LEU A 17 -14.69 -35.66 -35.01
C LEU A 17 -13.29 -35.06 -35.19
N THR A 18 -13.19 -33.92 -35.85
CA THR A 18 -11.97 -33.10 -35.86
C THR A 18 -11.83 -32.43 -34.50
N VAL A 19 -10.88 -32.91 -33.68
CA VAL A 19 -10.50 -32.23 -32.43
C VAL A 19 -9.74 -30.96 -32.81
N ALA A 20 -10.40 -29.81 -32.69
CA ALA A 20 -9.74 -28.52 -32.85
C ALA A 20 -8.71 -28.36 -31.71
N PRO A 21 -7.48 -27.90 -32.01
CA PRO A 21 -6.51 -27.60 -30.96
C PRO A 21 -7.09 -26.53 -30.02
N ALA A 22 -6.93 -26.75 -28.71
CA ALA A 22 -7.36 -25.78 -27.71
C ALA A 22 -6.69 -24.42 -27.99
N PRO A 23 -7.42 -23.30 -27.91
CA PRO A 23 -6.81 -21.98 -28.06
C PRO A 23 -5.69 -21.84 -27.03
N ALA A 24 -4.53 -21.37 -27.50
CA ALA A 24 -3.41 -21.09 -26.61
C ALA A 24 -3.87 -20.10 -25.51
N PRO A 25 -3.43 -20.27 -24.26
CA PRO A 25 -3.77 -19.33 -23.20
C PRO A 25 -3.28 -17.94 -23.63
N VAL A 26 -4.21 -17.00 -23.71
CA VAL A 26 -3.88 -15.60 -23.93
C VAL A 26 -3.11 -15.15 -22.69
N ALA A 27 -1.82 -14.86 -22.85
CA ALA A 27 -1.03 -14.29 -21.76
C ALA A 27 -1.71 -13.00 -21.30
N ALA A 28 -2.12 -12.95 -20.02
CA ALA A 28 -2.65 -11.73 -19.43
C ALA A 28 -1.60 -10.62 -19.63
N SER A 29 -2.01 -9.52 -20.23
CA SER A 29 -1.15 -8.35 -20.37
C SER A 29 -0.80 -7.88 -18.94
N ALA A 30 0.49 -7.87 -18.60
CA ALA A 30 0.94 -7.30 -17.35
C ALA A 30 0.61 -5.80 -17.38
N SER A 31 -0.50 -5.42 -16.75
CA SER A 31 -0.90 -4.01 -16.61
C SER A 31 -0.05 -3.39 -15.51
N SER A 32 0.74 -2.36 -15.85
CA SER A 32 1.37 -1.52 -14.84
C SER A 32 0.38 -0.44 -14.38
N PHE A 33 0.26 -0.28 -13.06
CA PHE A 33 -0.44 0.84 -12.46
C PHE A 33 0.59 1.86 -11.95
N ALA A 34 0.37 3.13 -12.25
CA ALA A 34 1.19 4.22 -11.76
C ALA A 34 0.30 5.40 -11.35
N PHE A 35 0.53 5.92 -10.15
CA PHE A 35 -0.23 7.02 -9.58
C PHE A 35 0.71 8.06 -8.97
N ASN A 36 0.36 9.34 -9.10
CA ASN A 36 1.09 10.45 -8.49
C ASN A 36 0.18 11.66 -8.24
N TRP A 37 0.41 12.36 -7.13
CA TRP A 37 -0.23 13.63 -6.80
C TRP A 37 0.44 14.78 -7.56
N ALA A 38 0.04 15.01 -8.80
CA ALA A 38 0.74 15.97 -9.67
C ALA A 38 0.39 17.45 -9.41
N GLN A 39 -0.70 17.74 -8.70
CA GLN A 39 -1.20 19.11 -8.52
C GLN A 39 -0.23 19.98 -7.71
N ALA A 40 0.02 21.21 -8.16
CA ALA A 40 0.86 22.19 -7.46
C ALA A 40 0.04 23.43 -7.08
N PRO A 41 -0.87 23.32 -6.10
CA PRO A 41 -1.72 24.43 -5.69
C PRO A 41 -0.87 25.55 -5.03
N ALA A 42 -1.39 26.78 -5.07
CA ALA A 42 -0.74 27.94 -4.47
C ALA A 42 -0.89 28.01 -2.94
N ALA A 43 -1.83 27.24 -2.40
CA ALA A 43 -2.10 27.04 -0.98
C ALA A 43 -2.35 25.55 -0.73
N PRO A 44 -2.25 25.04 0.50
CA PRO A 44 -2.64 23.67 0.83
C PRO A 44 -4.03 23.36 0.27
N LEU A 45 -4.12 22.25 -0.46
CA LEU A 45 -5.37 21.77 -1.03
C LEU A 45 -5.72 20.44 -0.39
N ASP A 46 -6.80 20.39 0.38
CA ASP A 46 -7.30 19.15 0.97
C ASP A 46 -7.43 18.07 -0.10
N TRP A 47 -6.90 16.89 0.19
CA TRP A 47 -6.96 15.76 -0.71
C TRP A 47 -8.01 14.79 -0.23
N THR A 48 -8.98 14.53 -1.10
CA THR A 48 -9.97 13.48 -0.91
C THR A 48 -9.89 12.50 -2.08
N PRO A 49 -10.21 11.21 -1.85
CA PRO A 49 -10.47 10.27 -2.92
C PRO A 49 -11.45 10.84 -3.95
N GLY A 50 -11.20 10.60 -5.23
CA GLY A 50 -12.01 11.15 -6.32
C GLY A 50 -12.22 10.14 -7.45
N GLN A 51 -13.11 10.45 -8.39
CA GLN A 51 -13.55 9.53 -9.46
C GLN A 51 -12.43 8.95 -10.34
N VAL A 52 -11.27 9.61 -10.41
CA VAL A 52 -10.13 9.18 -11.25
C VAL A 52 -9.18 8.26 -10.48
N ASN A 53 -9.23 8.27 -9.14
CA ASN A 53 -8.29 7.57 -8.28
C ASN A 53 -9.09 6.79 -7.23
N ASP A 54 -9.31 5.50 -7.53
CA ASP A 54 -10.04 4.53 -6.71
C ASP A 54 -9.23 4.15 -5.45
N TRP A 55 -8.88 5.15 -4.65
CA TRP A 55 -8.19 4.99 -3.38
C TRP A 55 -9.19 5.15 -2.25
N ASP A 56 -9.11 4.31 -1.24
CA ASP A 56 -9.70 4.61 0.05
C ASP A 56 -8.72 5.44 0.89
N LEU A 57 -9.28 6.40 1.63
CA LEU A 57 -8.58 7.22 2.61
C LEU A 57 -9.25 7.01 3.96
N VAL A 58 -8.46 6.67 4.97
CA VAL A 58 -8.91 6.63 6.36
C VAL A 58 -7.94 7.39 7.24
N GLU A 59 -8.38 8.52 7.76
CA GLU A 59 -7.71 9.29 8.79
C GLU A 59 -8.27 8.88 10.14
N ASN A 60 -7.39 8.43 11.05
CA ASN A 60 -7.82 7.98 12.36
C ASN A 60 -6.90 8.47 13.47
N ASN A 61 -7.49 8.67 14.63
CA ASN A 61 -6.79 8.74 15.90
C ASN A 61 -7.66 8.14 17.01
N ASP A 62 -7.04 7.76 18.11
CA ASP A 62 -7.71 7.20 19.29
C ASP A 62 -8.44 8.26 20.14
N GLY A 63 -8.76 9.41 19.57
CA GLY A 63 -9.61 10.46 20.15
C GLY A 63 -10.96 10.55 19.41
N PRO A 64 -11.96 11.25 19.96
CA PRO A 64 -13.18 11.57 19.21
C PRO A 64 -12.83 12.39 17.96
N THR A 65 -13.11 11.86 16.78
CA THR A 65 -12.74 12.48 15.49
C THR A 65 -13.43 13.82 15.25
N ASP A 66 -14.63 14.02 15.81
CA ASP A 66 -15.43 15.25 15.79
C ASP A 66 -14.91 16.33 16.76
N ASN A 67 -13.99 15.98 17.65
CA ASN A 67 -13.38 16.88 18.63
C ASN A 67 -11.86 16.72 18.68
N ASN A 68 -11.23 16.35 17.56
CA ASN A 68 -9.80 16.08 17.53
C ASN A 68 -8.92 17.32 17.72
N GLY A 69 -9.50 18.49 18.01
CA GLY A 69 -8.79 19.75 18.12
C GLY A 69 -8.15 20.19 16.81
N SER A 70 -7.36 21.23 16.93
CA SER A 70 -6.57 21.82 15.86
C SER A 70 -5.11 21.38 15.91
N MET A 71 -4.45 21.39 14.76
CA MET A 71 -3.02 21.10 14.67
C MET A 71 -2.33 21.96 13.61
N GLU A 72 -1.04 22.23 13.81
CA GLU A 72 -0.18 22.91 12.84
C GLU A 72 0.48 21.87 11.93
N ALA A 73 0.11 21.89 10.65
CA ALA A 73 0.80 21.07 9.66
C ALA A 73 2.04 21.80 9.15
N GLY A 74 3.09 21.02 8.82
CA GLY A 74 4.23 21.56 8.11
C GLY A 74 3.84 22.13 6.75
N HIS A 75 4.66 23.06 6.26
CA HIS A 75 4.40 23.96 5.14
C HIS A 75 3.47 25.12 5.46
N GLY A 76 3.80 26.31 4.94
CA GLY A 76 3.01 27.52 5.13
C GLY A 76 1.67 27.49 4.39
N ALA A 77 0.81 28.46 4.68
CA ALA A 77 -0.47 28.66 3.98
C ALA A 77 -0.33 28.92 2.46
N ASP A 78 0.88 29.16 1.99
CA ASP A 78 1.29 29.32 0.59
C ASP A 78 2.09 28.12 0.06
N CYS A 79 2.02 26.98 0.76
CA CYS A 79 2.87 25.81 0.57
C CYS A 79 4.39 26.11 0.63
N SER A 80 4.82 27.19 1.29
CA SER A 80 6.25 27.42 1.58
C SER A 80 6.81 26.28 2.42
N ALA A 81 8.11 26.00 2.31
CA ALA A 81 8.73 24.89 3.03
C ALA A 81 8.77 25.14 4.57
N PRO A 82 8.85 24.09 5.40
CA PRO A 82 9.16 24.22 6.82
C PRO A 82 10.37 25.14 7.08
N PRO A 83 10.38 25.92 8.17
CA PRO A 83 9.53 25.81 9.35
C PRO A 83 8.17 26.51 9.26
N ALA A 84 7.78 27.03 8.08
CA ALA A 84 6.44 27.55 7.89
C ALA A 84 5.38 26.45 8.16
N THR A 85 4.29 26.84 8.81
CA THR A 85 3.14 25.97 9.12
C THR A 85 1.84 26.59 8.64
N HIS A 86 0.80 25.77 8.58
CA HIS A 86 -0.57 26.24 8.47
C HIS A 86 -1.48 25.46 9.41
N HIS A 87 -2.58 26.11 9.74
CA HIS A 87 -3.54 25.61 10.71
C HIS A 87 -4.51 24.61 10.07
N LEU A 88 -4.63 23.43 10.66
CA LEU A 88 -5.64 22.43 10.37
C LEU A 88 -6.71 22.47 11.46
N SER A 89 -7.97 22.54 11.05
CA SER A 89 -9.10 22.67 11.99
C SER A 89 -9.77 21.34 12.29
N THR A 90 -9.62 20.35 11.41
CA THR A 90 -10.19 19.02 11.57
C THR A 90 -9.19 17.93 11.21
N LEU A 91 -9.47 16.68 11.64
CA LEU A 91 -8.71 15.52 11.19
C LEU A 91 -8.84 15.30 9.67
N ALA A 92 -9.96 15.67 9.05
CA ALA A 92 -10.14 15.53 7.60
C ALA A 92 -9.19 16.44 6.79
N ASP A 93 -8.69 17.52 7.41
CA ASP A 93 -7.73 18.43 6.78
C ASP A 93 -6.28 17.87 6.86
N SER A 94 -6.08 16.73 7.53
CA SER A 94 -4.75 16.13 7.78
C SER A 94 -4.05 15.61 6.53
N VAL A 95 -4.78 15.47 5.41
CA VAL A 95 -4.25 15.04 4.13
C VAL A 95 -4.49 16.11 3.09
N PHE A 96 -3.40 16.69 2.60
CA PHE A 96 -3.45 17.82 1.68
C PHE A 96 -2.34 17.73 0.65
N ILE A 97 -2.49 18.45 -0.46
CA ILE A 97 -1.49 18.56 -1.51
C ILE A 97 -0.76 19.90 -1.38
N CYS A 98 0.57 19.82 -1.35
CA CYS A 98 1.45 20.98 -1.54
C CYS A 98 2.59 20.61 -2.50
N LYS A 99 2.92 21.52 -3.45
CA LYS A 99 4.06 21.36 -4.37
C LYS A 99 4.13 19.99 -5.08
N SER A 100 3.00 19.45 -5.55
CA SER A 100 2.91 18.12 -6.19
C SER A 100 3.26 16.95 -5.26
N HIS A 101 3.03 17.12 -3.95
CA HIS A 101 3.24 16.11 -2.93
C HIS A 101 1.95 15.96 -2.12
N VAL A 102 1.53 14.72 -1.85
CA VAL A 102 0.61 14.49 -0.73
C VAL A 102 1.39 14.65 0.56
N MET A 103 0.80 15.40 1.46
CA MET A 103 1.29 15.67 2.79
C MET A 103 0.34 15.01 3.78
N THR A 104 0.89 14.53 4.88
CA THR A 104 0.12 13.99 5.99
C THR A 104 0.54 14.71 7.26
N ALA A 105 -0.43 15.03 8.10
CA ALA A 105 -0.19 15.69 9.38
C ALA A 105 -0.99 14.99 10.46
N LEU A 106 -0.31 14.27 11.34
CA LEU A 106 -0.90 13.72 12.55
C LEU A 106 -0.10 14.29 13.71
N TYR A 107 -0.78 15.01 14.59
CA TYR A 107 -0.20 15.52 15.84
C TYR A 107 0.96 16.54 15.61
N GLY A 108 0.69 17.63 14.90
CA GLY A 108 1.69 18.66 14.52
C GLY A 108 1.88 19.85 15.49
N GLY A 109 1.21 19.84 16.65
CA GLY A 109 1.23 20.94 17.63
C GLY A 109 -0.04 21.80 17.56
N GLY A 110 -0.69 22.03 18.70
CA GLY A 110 -2.04 22.58 18.80
C GLY A 110 -2.74 22.02 20.04
N ASP A 111 -4.06 21.89 20.01
CA ASP A 111 -4.86 21.23 21.06
C ASP A 111 -5.34 19.82 20.65
N ALA A 112 -4.88 19.31 19.50
CA ALA A 112 -5.19 17.96 19.06
C ALA A 112 -4.70 16.86 20.03
N TYR A 113 -5.46 15.77 20.10
CA TYR A 113 -5.15 14.67 21.01
C TYR A 113 -3.76 14.07 20.73
N ALA A 114 -2.95 13.99 21.78
CA ALA A 114 -1.66 13.30 21.78
C ALA A 114 -1.84 11.79 21.97
N THR A 115 -2.34 11.09 20.95
CA THR A 115 -2.67 9.66 21.02
C THR A 115 -2.16 8.88 19.81
N TYR A 116 -2.47 7.59 19.72
CA TYR A 116 -2.20 6.83 18.50
C TYR A 116 -3.02 7.40 17.34
N GLY A 117 -2.34 7.68 16.23
CA GLY A 117 -2.91 8.25 15.02
C GLY A 117 -2.27 7.62 13.79
N ALA A 118 -3.06 7.39 12.74
CA ALA A 118 -2.56 6.88 11.47
C ALA A 118 -3.46 7.34 10.32
N ILE A 119 -2.84 7.57 9.16
CA ILE A 119 -3.52 7.85 7.90
C ILE A 119 -3.24 6.68 6.97
N TYR A 120 -4.31 6.06 6.49
CA TYR A 120 -4.25 4.91 5.60
C TYR A 120 -4.68 5.29 4.20
N PHE A 121 -3.89 4.85 3.23
CA PHE A 121 -4.20 4.94 1.82
C PHE A 121 -4.28 3.52 1.26
N ALA A 122 -5.42 3.13 0.67
CA ALA A 122 -5.58 1.82 0.06
C ALA A 122 -5.98 1.97 -1.42
N PRO A 123 -5.10 1.66 -2.39
CA PRO A 123 -5.47 1.66 -3.80
C PRO A 123 -6.37 0.46 -4.13
N ALA A 124 -7.31 0.62 -5.06
CA ALA A 124 -8.12 -0.50 -5.56
C ALA A 124 -7.33 -1.45 -6.49
N GLN A 125 -6.11 -1.08 -6.87
CA GLN A 125 -5.27 -1.88 -7.75
C GLN A 125 -4.57 -3.00 -7.00
N LEU A 126 -4.53 -4.18 -7.63
CA LEU A 126 -3.88 -5.37 -7.09
C LEU A 126 -2.52 -5.58 -7.74
N ALA A 127 -1.53 -5.93 -6.91
CA ALA A 127 -0.31 -6.55 -7.40
C ALA A 127 -0.58 -8.04 -7.64
N ASP A 128 -0.43 -8.51 -8.88
CA ASP A 128 -0.58 -9.92 -9.25
C ASP A 128 0.79 -10.51 -9.62
N TRP A 129 1.22 -11.51 -8.85
CA TRP A 129 2.44 -12.28 -9.11
C TRP A 129 2.15 -13.77 -9.39
N SER A 130 0.92 -14.11 -9.80
CA SER A 130 0.52 -15.48 -10.12
C SER A 130 1.20 -16.04 -11.37
N GLN A 131 1.66 -15.16 -12.29
CA GLN A 131 2.34 -15.51 -13.54
C GLN A 131 3.84 -15.19 -13.54
N GLY A 132 4.39 -14.72 -12.41
CA GLY A 132 5.78 -14.29 -12.30
C GLY A 132 5.94 -13.19 -11.25
N PRO A 133 7.15 -12.69 -10.99
CA PRO A 133 7.37 -11.64 -10.01
C PRO A 133 6.60 -10.35 -10.33
N ALA A 134 6.10 -9.67 -9.29
CA ALA A 134 5.53 -8.33 -9.37
C ALA A 134 6.41 -7.33 -8.62
N THR A 135 6.44 -6.09 -9.09
CA THR A 135 7.16 -4.99 -8.44
C THR A 135 6.15 -4.01 -7.86
N VAL A 136 6.32 -3.65 -6.59
CA VAL A 136 5.59 -2.55 -5.94
C VAL A 136 6.60 -1.48 -5.56
N SER A 137 6.37 -0.24 -5.96
CA SER A 137 7.26 0.88 -5.64
C SER A 137 6.47 2.09 -5.19
N TRP A 138 7.05 2.86 -4.28
CA TRP A 138 6.46 4.09 -3.76
C TRP A 138 7.57 5.10 -3.48
N LYS A 139 7.18 6.37 -3.39
CA LYS A 139 8.10 7.47 -3.08
C LYS A 139 7.61 8.21 -1.85
N VAL A 140 8.47 8.35 -0.85
CA VAL A 140 8.16 8.97 0.44
C VAL A 140 9.34 9.83 0.91
N SER A 141 9.04 10.91 1.63
CA SER A 141 10.06 11.68 2.33
C SER A 141 10.69 10.85 3.45
N THR A 142 11.99 10.96 3.62
CA THR A 142 12.76 10.17 4.61
C THR A 142 13.09 10.95 5.87
N GLN A 143 12.77 12.25 5.92
CA GLN A 143 12.91 13.01 7.16
C GLN A 143 11.95 12.45 8.21
N ARG A 144 12.51 12.17 9.39
CA ARG A 144 11.77 11.86 10.61
C ARG A 144 12.04 12.97 11.61
N LEU A 145 11.01 13.46 12.26
CA LEU A 145 11.09 14.41 13.38
C LEU A 145 10.99 13.68 14.72
N SER A 146 10.49 12.45 14.71
CA SER A 146 10.38 11.58 15.87
C SER A 146 10.70 10.12 15.52
N THR A 147 11.10 9.33 16.52
CA THR A 147 11.11 7.85 16.39
C THR A 147 9.70 7.28 16.20
N ARG A 148 8.67 8.09 16.41
CA ARG A 148 7.26 7.80 16.16
C ARG A 148 6.78 8.19 14.76
N ASP A 149 7.68 8.66 13.89
CA ASP A 149 7.35 8.88 12.49
C ASP A 149 7.78 7.64 11.70
N TRP A 150 6.81 6.95 11.11
CA TRP A 150 7.07 5.84 10.22
C TRP A 150 6.05 5.80 9.09
N TRP A 151 6.44 5.20 7.98
CA TRP A 151 5.53 4.72 6.96
C TRP A 151 5.45 3.19 7.04
N GLN A 152 4.33 2.65 6.58
CA GLN A 152 4.07 1.22 6.50
C GLN A 152 3.37 0.90 5.18
N VAL A 153 3.77 -0.21 4.56
CA VAL A 153 3.12 -0.79 3.37
C VAL A 153 2.67 -2.19 3.73
N ASN A 154 1.36 -2.43 3.66
CA ASN A 154 0.77 -3.74 3.87
C ASN A 154 0.33 -4.32 2.52
N LEU A 155 0.86 -5.48 2.16
CA LEU A 155 0.35 -6.28 1.06
C LEU A 155 -0.61 -7.33 1.61
N THR A 156 -1.90 -7.14 1.35
CA THR A 156 -2.97 -8.02 1.81
C THR A 156 -3.84 -8.49 0.64
N PRO A 157 -4.59 -9.59 0.80
CA PRO A 157 -5.69 -9.88 -0.12
C PRO A 157 -6.71 -8.73 -0.11
N PHE A 158 -7.33 -8.45 -1.26
CA PHE A 158 -8.29 -7.35 -1.42
C PHE A 158 -9.38 -7.32 -0.33
N ALA A 159 -9.93 -8.48 0.03
CA ALA A 159 -10.97 -8.58 1.07
C ALA A 159 -10.53 -8.13 2.49
N GLN A 160 -9.24 -7.82 2.68
CA GLN A 160 -8.65 -7.39 3.94
C GLN A 160 -7.98 -6.01 3.82
N ASN A 161 -8.12 -5.31 2.69
CA ASN A 161 -7.49 -3.99 2.46
C ASN A 161 -7.98 -2.91 3.45
N MET A 162 -9.18 -3.07 3.99
CA MET A 162 -9.75 -2.22 5.04
C MET A 162 -9.54 -2.75 6.46
N THR A 163 -8.59 -3.67 6.65
CA THR A 163 -8.04 -3.94 7.98
C THR A 163 -6.99 -2.87 8.25
N LEU A 164 -7.17 -2.08 9.31
CA LEU A 164 -6.32 -0.95 9.64
C LEU A 164 -5.36 -1.33 10.79
N PRO A 165 -4.23 -1.99 10.51
CA PRO A 165 -3.29 -2.37 11.55
C PRO A 165 -2.58 -1.13 12.12
N LEU A 166 -2.52 -1.05 13.44
CA LEU A 166 -1.37 -0.46 14.12
C LEU A 166 -0.38 -1.59 14.41
N THR A 167 0.91 -1.27 14.51
CA THR A 167 1.95 -2.26 14.81
C THR A 167 1.55 -3.21 15.96
N PRO A 168 1.92 -4.51 15.93
CA PRO A 168 1.37 -5.53 16.84
C PRO A 168 1.53 -5.26 18.34
N ASP A 169 2.48 -4.40 18.71
CA ASP A 169 2.80 -4.01 20.09
C ASP A 169 1.98 -2.83 20.62
N LEU A 170 1.15 -2.19 19.79
CA LEU A 170 0.32 -1.06 20.19
C LEU A 170 -1.17 -1.44 20.21
N PRO A 171 -1.90 -1.11 21.30
CA PRO A 171 -3.27 -1.54 21.52
C PRO A 171 -4.31 -0.64 20.82
N ALA A 172 -4.18 -0.43 19.51
CA ALA A 172 -5.13 0.38 18.75
C ALA A 172 -5.61 -0.32 17.46
N TYR A 173 -6.78 0.14 17.00
CA TYR A 173 -7.40 -0.25 15.73
C TYR A 173 -7.75 -1.74 15.63
N GLN A 174 -7.82 -2.28 14.42
CA GLN A 174 -8.41 -3.60 14.12
C GLN A 174 -7.41 -4.76 14.26
N GLY A 175 -6.15 -4.47 14.61
CA GLY A 175 -5.07 -5.45 14.60
C GLY A 175 -4.61 -5.83 13.19
N GLN A 176 -3.87 -6.93 13.09
CA GLN A 176 -3.27 -7.38 11.83
C GLN A 176 -4.30 -8.08 10.92
N PRO A 177 -4.18 -7.94 9.58
CA PRO A 177 -4.97 -8.73 8.63
C PRO A 177 -4.74 -10.23 8.83
N ALA A 178 -5.67 -11.08 8.38
CA ALA A 178 -5.56 -12.51 8.52
C ALA A 178 -4.31 -13.09 7.82
N THR A 179 -3.90 -12.52 6.68
CA THR A 179 -2.68 -12.89 5.96
C THR A 179 -2.11 -11.71 5.18
N GLY A 180 -0.80 -11.69 4.98
CA GLY A 180 -0.16 -10.64 4.19
C GLY A 180 1.35 -10.52 4.42
N LEU A 181 1.89 -9.43 3.92
CA LEU A 181 3.24 -8.94 4.22
C LEU A 181 3.12 -7.51 4.76
N GLU A 182 3.91 -7.20 5.78
CA GLU A 182 4.08 -5.85 6.30
C GLU A 182 5.52 -5.41 6.04
N LEU A 183 5.67 -4.23 5.47
CA LEU A 183 6.94 -3.51 5.39
C LEU A 183 6.81 -2.20 6.14
N ARG A 184 7.72 -1.93 7.06
CA ARG A 184 7.63 -0.76 7.91
C ARG A 184 9.00 -0.16 8.14
N GLN A 185 9.10 1.16 8.01
CA GLN A 185 10.26 1.87 8.52
C GLN A 185 10.19 1.92 10.05
N ASP A 186 11.24 1.52 10.74
CA ASP A 186 11.30 1.52 12.19
C ASP A 186 12.66 2.06 12.65
N THR A 187 12.82 2.29 13.95
CA THR A 187 14.12 2.55 14.57
C THR A 187 14.72 1.24 15.07
N GLY A 188 15.99 0.99 14.78
CA GLY A 188 16.66 -0.21 15.26
C GLY A 188 18.18 -0.15 15.11
N THR A 189 18.83 -1.25 15.47
CA THR A 189 20.27 -1.46 15.22
C THR A 189 20.43 -2.01 13.82
N CYS A 190 21.09 -1.24 12.95
CA CYS A 190 21.41 -1.63 11.59
C CYS A 190 22.51 -2.70 11.55
N LYS A 191 22.73 -3.30 10.38
CA LYS A 191 23.81 -4.28 10.12
C LYS A 191 25.19 -3.80 10.57
N SER A 192 25.47 -2.50 10.47
CA SER A 192 26.72 -1.88 10.91
C SER A 192 26.90 -1.85 12.44
N GLY A 193 25.86 -2.19 13.21
CA GLY A 193 25.82 -2.03 14.66
C GLY A 193 25.41 -0.63 15.12
N GLN A 194 25.14 0.30 14.20
CA GLN A 194 24.69 1.65 14.50
C GLN A 194 23.17 1.70 14.70
N LEU A 195 22.70 2.62 15.56
CA LEU A 195 21.29 2.95 15.63
C LEU A 195 20.91 3.83 14.44
N GLY A 196 19.80 3.51 13.79
CA GLY A 196 19.29 4.24 12.63
C GLY A 196 17.87 3.83 12.27
N SER A 197 17.40 4.26 11.11
CA SER A 197 16.14 3.75 10.56
C SER A 197 16.41 2.45 9.82
N ILE A 198 15.57 1.45 10.01
CA ILE A 198 15.62 0.15 9.31
C ILE A 198 14.27 -0.13 8.67
N VAL A 199 14.25 -0.88 7.57
CA VAL A 199 12.99 -1.43 7.04
C VAL A 199 12.81 -2.82 7.63
N ARG A 200 11.79 -2.98 8.47
CA ARG A 200 11.36 -4.27 8.98
C ARG A 200 10.37 -4.90 8.02
N VAL A 201 10.47 -6.20 7.87
CA VAL A 201 9.56 -7.00 7.07
C VAL A 201 8.95 -8.09 7.94
N SER A 202 7.63 -8.18 7.95
CA SER A 202 6.92 -9.26 8.66
C SER A 202 6.03 -10.03 7.70
N ARG A 203 5.98 -11.36 7.88
CA ARG A 203 4.93 -12.19 7.30
C ARG A 203 3.75 -12.22 8.26
N ILE A 204 2.55 -12.06 7.74
CA ILE A 204 1.32 -12.15 8.53
C ILE A 204 0.60 -13.45 8.19
N SER A 205 0.24 -14.22 9.22
CA SER A 205 -0.51 -15.47 9.10
C SER A 205 -1.38 -15.69 10.32
N GLY A 206 -2.69 -15.90 10.12
CA GLY A 206 -3.64 -16.08 11.22
C GLY A 206 -3.76 -14.83 12.11
N ALA A 207 -3.70 -13.64 11.53
CA ALA A 207 -3.70 -12.35 12.25
C ALA A 207 -2.53 -12.17 13.22
N GLN A 208 -1.41 -12.85 12.96
CA GLN A 208 -0.16 -12.72 13.72
C GLN A 208 0.98 -12.37 12.77
N ALA A 209 1.74 -11.32 13.12
CA ALA A 209 2.93 -10.92 12.39
C ALA A 209 4.15 -11.65 12.93
N SER A 210 5.00 -12.14 12.04
CA SER A 210 6.29 -12.74 12.35
C SER A 210 7.37 -12.05 11.52
N GLU A 211 8.32 -11.40 12.19
CA GLU A 211 9.40 -10.69 11.52
C GLU A 211 10.29 -11.68 10.74
N ILE A 212 10.58 -11.32 9.49
CA ILE A 212 11.44 -12.05 8.55
C ILE A 212 12.57 -11.17 7.99
N THR A 213 12.77 -9.98 8.57
CA THR A 213 13.88 -9.07 8.25
C THR A 213 15.21 -9.80 8.35
N GLN A 214 16.07 -9.64 7.34
CA GLN A 214 17.45 -10.12 7.34
C GLN A 214 18.38 -8.91 7.37
N ASP A 215 19.49 -8.98 8.11
CA ASP A 215 20.63 -8.05 8.12
C ASP A 215 20.40 -6.69 7.43
N ALA A 216 19.50 -5.87 7.99
CA ALA A 216 19.06 -4.64 7.35
C ALA A 216 20.12 -3.53 7.48
N PRO A 217 20.57 -2.90 6.38
CA PRO A 217 21.36 -1.66 6.47
C PRO A 217 20.51 -0.54 7.07
N CYS A 218 21.14 0.55 7.48
CA CYS A 218 20.35 1.74 7.79
C CYS A 218 19.73 2.26 6.49
N VAL A 219 18.52 2.78 6.55
CA VAL A 219 17.88 3.51 5.44
C VAL A 219 18.79 4.67 5.03
N GLU A 220 19.39 5.33 6.01
CA GLU A 220 20.32 6.45 5.83
C GLU A 220 21.61 6.09 5.07
N ASP A 221 21.97 4.81 5.00
CA ASP A 221 23.14 4.34 4.21
C ASP A 221 22.87 4.46 2.70
N ALA A 222 21.60 4.41 2.28
CA ALA A 222 21.18 4.47 0.88
C ALA A 222 20.53 5.81 0.52
N VAL A 223 19.82 6.45 1.45
CA VAL A 223 19.05 7.67 1.21
C VAL A 223 19.18 8.65 2.37
N SER A 224 19.70 9.85 2.11
CA SER A 224 19.77 10.90 3.13
C SER A 224 18.37 11.29 3.65
N PRO A 225 18.22 11.61 4.95
CA PRO A 225 16.99 12.20 5.48
C PRO A 225 16.61 13.47 4.70
N SER A 226 15.36 13.57 4.25
CA SER A 226 14.87 14.73 3.51
C SER A 226 13.37 14.92 3.64
N ALA A 227 12.94 16.14 3.94
CA ALA A 227 11.54 16.55 3.88
C ALA A 227 11.11 16.98 2.46
N ALA A 228 12.08 17.29 1.59
CA ALA A 228 11.83 17.77 0.24
C ALA A 228 11.98 16.67 -0.82
N THR A 229 12.97 15.79 -0.67
CA THR A 229 13.20 14.69 -1.61
C THR A 229 12.34 13.51 -1.23
N ARG A 230 11.58 12.99 -2.21
CA ARG A 230 10.86 11.72 -2.08
C ARG A 230 11.71 10.60 -2.64
N SER A 231 12.29 9.81 -1.76
CA SER A 231 13.13 8.67 -2.11
C SER A 231 12.27 7.50 -2.52
N GLN A 232 12.71 6.76 -3.54
CA GLN A 232 12.01 5.57 -4.00
C GLN A 232 12.37 4.37 -3.13
N PHE A 233 11.34 3.68 -2.67
CA PHE A 233 11.42 2.35 -2.09
C PHE A 233 10.73 1.37 -3.05
N GLN A 234 11.17 0.13 -3.05
CA GLN A 234 10.66 -0.89 -3.96
C GLN A 234 10.71 -2.25 -3.28
N ILE A 235 9.77 -3.11 -3.67
CA ILE A 235 9.86 -4.54 -3.47
C ILE A 235 9.63 -5.29 -4.76
N ASP A 236 10.30 -6.43 -4.88
CA ASP A 236 9.99 -7.45 -5.87
C ASP A 236 9.44 -8.68 -5.12
N VAL A 237 8.20 -9.06 -5.43
CA VAL A 237 7.47 -10.16 -4.77
C VAL A 237 7.19 -11.28 -5.75
N SER A 238 7.41 -12.52 -5.33
CA SER A 238 7.08 -13.73 -6.09
C SER A 238 6.73 -14.88 -5.14
N GLY A 239 6.38 -16.04 -5.68
CA GLY A 239 6.07 -17.23 -4.89
C GLY A 239 7.23 -17.65 -3.98
N GLY A 240 7.11 -17.33 -2.68
CA GLY A 240 8.10 -17.70 -1.65
C GLY A 240 9.32 -16.78 -1.56
N HIS A 241 9.39 -15.69 -2.32
CA HIS A 241 10.51 -14.75 -2.27
C HIS A 241 10.02 -13.30 -2.26
N LEU A 242 10.56 -12.52 -1.33
CA LEU A 242 10.51 -11.06 -1.29
C LEU A 242 11.93 -10.50 -1.39
N LYS A 243 12.11 -9.47 -2.19
CA LYS A 243 13.30 -8.60 -2.20
C LYS A 243 12.85 -7.19 -1.87
N VAL A 244 13.62 -6.51 -1.01
CA VAL A 244 13.44 -5.12 -0.59
C VAL A 244 14.68 -4.32 -0.98
#